data_AF-A0A074MF77-F1
#
_entry.id   AF-A0A074MF77-F1
#
_cell.length_a   1.000
_cell.length_b   1.000
_cell.length_c   1.000
_cell.angle_alpha   90.00
_cell.angle_beta   90.00
_cell.angle_gamma   90.00
#
_symmetry.space_group_name_H-M   'P 1'
#
loop_
_entity.id
_entity.type
_entity.pdbx_description
1 polymer ?
#
loop_
_entity_poly.entity_id
_entity_poly.type
_entity_poly.pdbx_seq_one_letter_code
_entity_poly.pdbx_strand_id
1 'polypeptide(L)'
;MYQGPGSVEEKSCAQVHRENAILIRFQMKKQGVSIRCLVNEGVVKSSHRHRFYERIEQGKLEFDEVVRLRKRLRIDPVRAEIAMRCFESPESYEDPCCETTAHVATALAVQLFEVMAACEGEFEPLREGLCQGLAKRATTAIAENHARIEAQREAIGDADRALR
;
A
#
# COMPACT_ATOMS: atom_id res chain seq x y z
N MET A 1 18.68 10.65 -13.30
CA MET A 1 17.53 11.49 -13.68
C MET A 1 16.28 10.75 -13.26
N TYR A 2 15.54 11.29 -12.28
CA TYR A 2 14.25 10.74 -11.88
C TYR A 2 13.23 11.20 -12.93
N GLN A 3 12.73 10.27 -13.75
CA GLN A 3 11.55 10.51 -14.56
C GLN A 3 10.37 10.55 -13.58
N GLY A 4 9.70 11.71 -13.48
CA GLY A 4 8.52 11.86 -12.64
C GLY A 4 7.46 10.82 -13.02
N PRO A 5 6.53 10.46 -12.12
CA PRO A 5 5.50 9.51 -12.47
C PRO A 5 4.71 10.07 -13.64
N GLY A 6 4.62 9.29 -14.71
CA GLY A 6 3.70 9.54 -15.80
C GLY A 6 2.28 9.68 -15.25
N SER A 7 1.40 10.33 -16.01
CA SER A 7 -0.04 10.29 -15.75
C SER A 7 -0.44 8.88 -15.36
N VAL A 8 -1.14 8.70 -14.22
CA VAL A 8 -1.65 7.39 -13.81
C VAL A 8 -2.70 6.99 -14.85
N GLU A 9 -2.27 6.23 -15.87
CA GLU A 9 -3.16 5.77 -16.93
C GLU A 9 -4.27 4.92 -16.32
N GLU A 10 -5.48 5.08 -16.85
CA GLU A 10 -6.64 4.34 -16.38
C GLU A 10 -6.46 2.85 -16.70
N LYS A 11 -6.13 2.05 -15.67
CA LYS A 11 -5.94 0.62 -15.81
C LYS A 11 -7.26 -0.08 -16.07
N SER A 12 -7.27 -0.99 -17.04
CA SER A 12 -8.42 -1.87 -17.25
C SER A 12 -8.73 -2.71 -16.00
N CYS A 13 -10.01 -3.04 -15.80
CA CYS A 13 -10.44 -3.90 -14.68
C CYS A 13 -9.66 -5.23 -14.64
N ALA A 14 -9.42 -5.86 -15.80
CA ALA A 14 -8.61 -7.07 -15.91
C ALA A 14 -7.16 -6.89 -15.46
N GLN A 15 -6.57 -5.72 -15.72
CA GLN A 15 -5.23 -5.40 -15.24
C GLN A 15 -5.19 -5.24 -13.72
N VAL A 16 -6.17 -4.54 -13.13
CA VAL A 16 -6.29 -4.39 -11.68
C VAL A 16 -6.41 -5.75 -10.98
N HIS A 17 -7.21 -6.68 -11.53
CA HIS A 17 -7.32 -8.02 -10.96
C HIS A 17 -6.02 -8.82 -11.06
N ARG A 18 -5.30 -8.75 -12.18
CA ARG A 18 -3.99 -9.39 -12.33
C ARG A 18 -2.95 -8.84 -11.34
N GLU A 19 -2.88 -7.53 -11.19
CA GLU A 19 -1.95 -6.88 -10.25
C GLU A 19 -2.26 -7.25 -8.79
N ASN A 20 -3.53 -7.24 -8.41
CA ASN A 20 -3.96 -7.74 -7.10
C ASN A 20 -3.60 -9.22 -6.91
N ALA A 21 -3.75 -10.05 -7.94
CA ALA A 21 -3.36 -11.46 -7.89
C ALA A 21 -1.86 -11.66 -7.66
N ILE A 22 -1.03 -10.85 -8.32
CA ILE A 22 0.43 -10.85 -8.15
C ILE A 22 0.77 -10.52 -6.69
N LEU A 23 0.21 -9.44 -6.14
CA LEU A 23 0.46 -9.04 -4.75
C LEU A 23 -0.01 -10.10 -3.74
N ILE A 24 -1.21 -10.66 -3.93
CA ILE A 24 -1.75 -11.72 -3.06
C ILE A 24 -0.82 -12.95 -3.08
N ARG A 25 -0.39 -13.40 -4.26
CA ARG A 25 0.55 -14.52 -4.41
C ARG A 25 1.88 -14.22 -3.72
N PHE A 26 2.40 -13.00 -3.91
CA PHE A 26 3.63 -12.54 -3.27
C PHE A 26 3.52 -12.61 -1.75
N GLN A 27 2.45 -12.05 -1.18
CA GLN A 27 2.20 -12.06 0.27
C GLN A 27 2.00 -13.46 0.83
N MET A 28 1.25 -14.32 0.12
CA MET A 28 1.11 -15.73 0.50
C MET A 28 2.47 -16.43 0.57
N LYS A 29 3.31 -16.24 -0.45
CA LYS A 29 4.66 -16.83 -0.49
C LYS A 29 5.53 -16.30 0.65
N LYS A 30 5.56 -14.98 0.86
CA LYS A 30 6.35 -14.33 1.90
C LYS A 30 5.97 -14.81 3.30
N GLN A 31 4.68 -14.98 3.56
CA GLN A 31 4.15 -15.41 4.86
C GLN A 31 4.10 -16.93 5.03
N GLY A 32 4.54 -17.72 4.04
CA GLY A 32 4.46 -19.18 4.07
C GLY A 32 3.03 -19.73 4.08
N VAL A 33 2.06 -18.95 3.59
CA VAL A 33 0.63 -19.30 3.62
C VAL A 33 0.25 -20.08 2.36
N SER A 34 -0.16 -21.34 2.55
CA SER A 34 -0.68 -22.18 1.46
C SER A 34 -2.19 -22.04 1.29
N ILE A 35 -2.72 -22.40 0.12
CA ILE A 35 -4.18 -22.45 -0.11
C ILE A 35 -4.85 -23.42 0.88
N ARG A 36 -4.19 -24.53 1.22
CA ARG A 36 -4.70 -25.49 2.22
C ARG A 36 -4.85 -24.82 3.59
N CYS A 37 -3.87 -24.01 3.98
CA CYS A 37 -3.94 -23.21 5.22
C CYS A 37 -5.13 -22.25 5.19
N LEU A 38 -5.32 -21.50 4.10
CA LEU A 38 -6.46 -20.59 3.93
C LEU A 38 -7.82 -21.30 4.00
N VAL A 39 -7.91 -22.53 3.46
CA VAL A 39 -9.13 -23.34 3.54
C VAL A 39 -9.38 -23.82 4.97
N ASN A 40 -8.35 -24.32 5.65
CA ASN A 40 -8.46 -24.79 7.03
C ASN A 40 -8.83 -23.65 8.01
N GLU A 41 -8.39 -22.42 7.72
CA GLU A 41 -8.74 -21.22 8.48
C GLU A 41 -10.12 -20.65 8.10
N GLY A 42 -10.82 -21.23 7.12
CA GLY A 42 -12.13 -20.74 6.65
C GLY A 42 -12.05 -19.42 5.86
N VAL A 43 -10.85 -18.98 5.47
CA VAL A 43 -10.63 -17.79 4.64
C VAL A 43 -11.17 -18.04 3.22
N VAL A 44 -10.88 -19.23 2.68
CA VAL A 44 -11.34 -19.70 1.37
C VAL A 44 -12.23 -20.93 1.54
N LYS A 45 -13.34 -21.02 0.80
CA LYS A 45 -14.21 -22.22 0.87
C LYS A 45 -13.47 -23.46 0.36
N SER A 46 -13.75 -24.64 0.92
CA SER A 46 -13.12 -25.89 0.47
C SER A 46 -13.36 -26.17 -1.02
N SER A 47 -14.57 -25.89 -1.52
CA SER A 47 -14.94 -25.98 -2.94
C SER A 47 -14.17 -25.00 -3.83
N HIS A 48 -13.67 -23.91 -3.27
CA HIS A 48 -12.98 -22.82 -3.96
C HIS A 48 -11.46 -23.01 -4.04
N ARG A 49 -10.95 -24.11 -3.47
CA ARG A 49 -9.52 -24.46 -3.47
C ARG A 49 -8.98 -24.71 -4.88
N HIS A 50 -9.74 -25.40 -5.73
CA HIS A 50 -9.32 -25.68 -7.10
C HIS A 50 -9.34 -24.38 -7.93
N ARG A 51 -8.32 -24.17 -8.77
CA ARG A 51 -8.18 -22.96 -9.60
C ARG A 51 -8.21 -21.64 -8.83
N PHE A 52 -7.90 -21.66 -7.53
CA PHE A 52 -7.90 -20.46 -6.68
C PHE A 52 -7.18 -19.28 -7.33
N TYR A 53 -5.97 -19.51 -7.83
CA TYR A 53 -5.16 -18.49 -8.46
C TYR A 53 -5.76 -17.92 -9.76
N GLU A 54 -6.33 -18.78 -10.62
CA GLU A 54 -7.04 -18.34 -11.83
C GLU A 54 -8.26 -17.48 -11.46
N ARG A 55 -8.97 -17.84 -10.39
CA ARG A 55 -10.11 -17.06 -9.91
C ARG A 55 -9.68 -15.68 -9.41
N ILE A 56 -8.52 -15.55 -8.74
CA ILE A 56 -7.99 -14.25 -8.33
C ILE A 56 -7.67 -13.38 -9.55
N GLU A 57 -6.95 -13.92 -10.53
CA GLU A 57 -6.57 -13.20 -11.75
C GLU A 57 -7.78 -12.76 -12.58
N GLN A 58 -8.85 -13.55 -12.56
CA GLN A 58 -10.11 -13.25 -13.26
C GLN A 58 -11.06 -12.36 -12.45
N GLY A 59 -10.72 -11.97 -11.22
CA GLY A 59 -11.61 -11.20 -10.36
C GLY A 59 -12.86 -11.97 -9.91
N LYS A 60 -12.81 -13.30 -9.87
CA LYS A 60 -13.96 -14.20 -9.55
C LYS A 60 -14.02 -14.63 -8.09
N LEU A 61 -13.35 -13.91 -7.20
CA LEU A 61 -13.53 -14.12 -5.76
C LEU A 61 -14.79 -13.37 -5.33
N GLU A 62 -15.57 -14.02 -4.48
CA GLU A 62 -16.66 -13.33 -3.79
C GLU A 62 -16.08 -12.21 -2.91
N PHE A 63 -16.80 -11.11 -2.76
CA PHE A 63 -16.31 -9.93 -2.04
C PHE A 63 -15.88 -10.26 -0.60
N ASP A 64 -16.64 -11.10 0.09
CA ASP A 64 -16.35 -11.56 1.44
C ASP A 64 -15.05 -12.43 1.50
N GLU A 65 -14.81 -13.26 0.49
CA GLU A 65 -13.57 -14.04 0.31
C GLU A 65 -12.38 -13.11 0.11
N VAL A 66 -12.52 -12.04 -0.69
CA VAL A 66 -11.48 -11.00 -0.85
C VAL A 66 -11.20 -10.29 0.47
N VAL A 67 -12.23 -9.89 1.23
CA VAL A 67 -12.08 -9.20 2.51
C VAL A 67 -11.37 -10.10 3.54
N ARG A 68 -11.80 -11.37 3.67
CA ARG A 68 -11.14 -12.33 4.56
C ARG A 68 -9.68 -12.56 4.16
N LEU A 69 -9.42 -12.71 2.87
CA LEU A 69 -8.08 -12.94 2.34
C LEU A 69 -7.15 -11.75 2.61
N ARG A 70 -7.60 -10.53 2.32
CA ARG A 70 -6.83 -9.30 2.59
C ARG A 70 -6.57 -9.15 4.08
N LYS A 71 -7.58 -9.37 4.93
CA LYS A 71 -7.41 -9.33 6.40
C LYS A 71 -6.38 -10.37 6.87
N ARG A 72 -6.47 -11.60 6.37
CA ARG A 72 -5.55 -12.69 6.75
C ARG A 72 -4.11 -12.42 6.31
N LEU A 73 -3.93 -11.88 5.12
CA LEU A 73 -2.63 -11.54 4.56
C LEU A 73 -2.13 -10.15 5.00
N ARG A 74 -2.90 -9.42 5.82
CA ARG A 74 -2.60 -8.05 6.25
C ARG A 74 -2.29 -7.12 5.08
N ILE A 75 -3.09 -7.26 4.01
CA ILE A 75 -2.98 -6.41 2.82
C ILE A 75 -3.81 -5.15 3.06
N ASP A 76 -3.11 -4.03 3.23
CA ASP A 76 -3.71 -2.70 3.22
C ASP A 76 -4.04 -2.30 1.77
N PRO A 77 -5.29 -1.89 1.48
CA PRO A 77 -5.71 -1.61 0.10
C PRO A 77 -5.03 -0.36 -0.50
N VAL A 78 -4.71 0.65 0.30
CA VAL A 78 -4.06 1.89 -0.18
C VAL A 78 -2.60 1.60 -0.51
N ARG A 79 -1.90 0.89 0.37
CA ARG A 79 -0.53 0.43 0.19
C ARG A 79 -0.41 -0.53 -0.99
N ALA A 80 -1.36 -1.44 -1.15
CA ALA A 80 -1.43 -2.33 -2.31
C ALA A 80 -1.51 -1.54 -3.61
N GLU A 81 -2.34 -0.51 -3.63
CA GLU A 81 -2.51 0.35 -4.80
C GLU A 81 -1.24 1.14 -5.11
N ILE A 82 -0.60 1.74 -4.10
CA ILE A 82 0.67 2.46 -4.27
C ILE A 82 1.75 1.51 -4.81
N ALA A 83 1.89 0.32 -4.22
CA ALA A 83 2.89 -0.67 -4.63
C ALA A 83 2.71 -1.09 -6.09
N MET A 84 1.47 -1.35 -6.52
CA MET A 84 1.19 -1.87 -7.86
C MET A 84 1.03 -0.78 -8.93
N ARG A 85 0.55 0.42 -8.58
CA ARG A 85 0.31 1.51 -9.54
C ARG A 85 1.40 2.56 -9.57
N CYS A 86 1.97 2.92 -8.44
CA CYS A 86 2.96 3.99 -8.37
C CYS A 86 4.38 3.46 -8.40
N PHE A 87 4.63 2.32 -7.72
CA PHE A 87 5.97 1.72 -7.62
C PHE A 87 6.15 0.51 -8.54
N GLU A 88 5.08 0.07 -9.20
CA GLU A 88 5.05 -0.98 -10.22
C GLU A 88 5.71 -2.31 -9.80
N SER A 89 5.71 -2.62 -8.50
CA SER A 89 6.38 -3.81 -7.95
C SER A 89 5.67 -4.35 -6.70
N PRO A 90 5.36 -5.66 -6.63
CA PRO A 90 4.81 -6.27 -5.42
C PRO A 90 5.83 -6.30 -4.26
N GLU A 91 7.13 -6.33 -4.54
CA GLU A 91 8.19 -6.27 -3.53
C GLU A 91 8.17 -4.94 -2.79
N SER A 92 7.88 -3.85 -3.51
CA SER A 92 7.78 -2.50 -2.95
C SER A 92 6.68 -2.39 -1.91
N TYR A 93 5.71 -3.31 -1.89
CA TYR A 93 4.71 -3.37 -0.82
C TYR A 93 5.39 -3.42 0.53
N GLU A 94 6.55 -4.06 0.70
CA GLU A 94 7.23 -4.19 2.00
C GLU A 94 8.21 -3.06 2.30
N ASP A 95 8.38 -2.12 1.36
CA ASP A 95 9.25 -0.97 1.52
C ASP A 95 8.67 0.00 2.56
N PRO A 96 9.47 0.47 3.54
CA PRO A 96 9.05 1.51 4.48
C PRO A 96 8.54 2.79 3.82
N CYS A 97 9.05 3.14 2.62
CA CYS A 97 8.57 4.26 1.82
C CYS A 97 7.13 4.03 1.34
N CYS A 98 6.81 2.81 0.90
CA CYS A 98 5.45 2.45 0.47
C CYS A 98 4.48 2.51 1.65
N GLU A 99 4.89 1.98 2.80
CA GLU A 99 4.13 2.08 4.06
C GLU A 99 3.87 3.52 4.47
N THR A 100 4.91 4.34 4.49
CA THR A 100 4.82 5.75 4.87
C THR A 100 3.91 6.51 3.90
N THR A 101 4.02 6.26 2.60
CA THR A 101 3.17 6.88 1.58
C THR A 101 1.71 6.51 1.79
N ALA A 102 1.40 5.24 2.08
CA ALA A 102 0.05 4.78 2.38
C ALA A 102 -0.54 5.44 3.63
N HIS A 103 0.26 5.59 4.70
CA HIS A 103 -0.14 6.30 5.91
C HIS A 103 -0.44 7.77 5.64
N VAL A 104 0.43 8.46 4.89
CA VAL A 104 0.21 9.87 4.52
C VAL A 104 -1.04 10.03 3.64
N ALA A 105 -1.22 9.17 2.64
CA ALA A 105 -2.41 9.21 1.77
C ALA A 105 -3.70 9.00 2.57
N THR A 106 -3.71 8.03 3.49
CA THR A 106 -4.86 7.76 4.37
C THR A 106 -5.14 8.94 5.30
N ALA A 107 -4.10 9.50 5.93
CA ALA A 107 -4.25 10.66 6.82
C ALA A 107 -4.77 11.89 6.08
N LEU A 108 -4.26 12.16 4.87
CA LEU A 108 -4.75 13.24 4.02
C LEU A 108 -6.22 13.05 3.64
N ALA A 109 -6.63 11.83 3.28
CA ALA A 109 -8.03 11.54 2.94
C ALA A 109 -8.99 11.80 4.12
N VAL A 110 -8.60 11.36 5.33
CA VAL A 110 -9.39 11.60 6.55
C VAL A 110 -9.49 13.10 6.85
N GLN A 111 -8.36 13.81 6.82
CA GLN A 111 -8.33 15.25 7.11
C GLN A 111 -9.12 16.08 6.08
N LEU A 112 -9.02 15.74 4.79
CA LEU A 112 -9.81 16.41 3.76
C LEU A 112 -11.31 16.18 3.95
N PHE A 113 -11.73 14.99 4.38
CA PHE A 113 -13.14 14.71 4.66
C PHE A 113 -13.66 15.59 5.81
N GLU A 114 -12.88 15.76 6.88
CA GLU A 114 -13.22 16.64 8.00
C GLU A 114 -13.34 18.11 7.56
N VAL A 115 -12.41 18.59 6.74
CA VAL A 115 -12.44 19.95 6.20
C VAL A 115 -13.64 20.15 5.27
N MET A 116 -13.94 19.19 4.38
CA MET A 116 -15.11 19.27 3.51
C MET A 116 -16.42 19.36 4.29
N ALA A 117 -16.55 18.57 5.36
CA ALA A 117 -17.72 18.62 6.24
C ALA A 117 -17.91 19.99 6.90
N ALA A 118 -16.84 20.77 7.07
CA ALA A 118 -16.88 22.12 7.63
C ALA A 118 -17.18 23.22 6.60
N CYS A 119 -17.04 22.96 5.29
CA CYS A 119 -17.07 23.98 4.23
C CYS A 119 -18.41 24.07 3.45
N GLU A 120 -19.56 23.72 4.04
CA GLU A 120 -20.89 23.73 3.39
C GLU A 120 -20.98 22.99 2.03
N GLY A 121 -20.00 22.14 1.69
CA GLY A 121 -20.05 21.20 0.58
C GLY A 121 -19.46 21.66 -0.77
N GLU A 122 -18.97 22.89 -0.90
CA GLU A 122 -18.30 23.35 -2.13
C GLU A 122 -16.79 23.10 -2.06
N PHE A 123 -16.36 21.92 -2.52
CA PHE A 123 -14.94 21.58 -2.66
C PHE A 123 -14.57 21.39 -4.14
N GLU A 124 -13.70 22.26 -4.66
CA GLU A 124 -13.14 22.11 -6.00
C GLU A 124 -11.86 21.26 -5.97
N PRO A 125 -11.68 20.32 -6.91
CA PRO A 125 -10.45 19.56 -7.03
C PRO A 125 -9.23 20.48 -7.23
N LEU A 126 -8.15 20.20 -6.50
CA LEU A 126 -6.90 20.92 -6.67
C LEU A 126 -6.28 20.62 -8.04
N ARG A 127 -5.71 21.64 -8.67
CA ARG A 127 -4.93 21.48 -9.91
C ARG A 127 -3.72 20.60 -9.65
N GLU A 128 -3.34 19.79 -10.63
CA GLU A 128 -2.26 18.81 -10.51
C GLU A 128 -0.94 19.42 -10.00
N GLY A 129 -0.53 20.58 -10.51
CA GLY A 129 0.70 21.25 -10.06
C GLY A 129 0.71 21.62 -8.57
N LEU A 130 -0.46 21.92 -7.98
CA LEU A 130 -0.56 22.16 -6.54
C LEU A 130 -0.43 20.85 -5.75
N CYS A 131 -1.04 19.76 -6.24
CA CYS A 131 -0.87 18.41 -5.68
C CYS A 131 0.60 17.98 -5.69
N GLN A 132 1.32 18.20 -6.80
CA GLN A 132 2.76 17.94 -6.89
C GLN A 132 3.57 18.78 -5.90
N GLY A 133 3.22 20.06 -5.73
CA GLY A 133 3.85 20.94 -4.74
C GLY A 133 3.63 20.48 -3.30
N LEU A 134 2.42 20.02 -2.96
CA LEU A 134 2.10 19.42 -1.67
C LEU A 134 2.88 18.13 -1.44
N ALA A 135 2.90 17.25 -2.45
CA ALA A 135 3.65 16.00 -2.40
C ALA A 135 5.14 16.25 -2.14
N LYS A 136 5.76 17.21 -2.85
CA LYS A 136 7.16 17.59 -2.65
C LYS A 136 7.43 18.06 -1.21
N ARG A 137 6.56 18.90 -0.63
CA ARG A 137 6.73 19.36 0.76
C ARG A 137 6.60 18.21 1.75
N ALA A 138 5.61 17.34 1.56
CA ALA A 138 5.41 16.18 2.41
C ALA A 138 6.62 15.23 2.35
N THR A 139 7.14 14.92 1.16
CA THR A 139 8.29 14.03 1.00
C THR A 139 9.58 14.63 1.56
N THR A 140 9.79 15.95 1.41
CA THR A 140 10.91 16.65 2.07
C THR A 140 10.83 16.52 3.59
N ALA A 141 9.67 16.77 4.20
CA ALA A 141 9.49 16.65 5.64
C ALA A 141 9.69 15.21 6.14
N ILE A 142 9.25 14.21 5.38
CA ILE A 142 9.49 12.79 5.67
C ILE A 142 10.99 12.49 5.65
N ALA A 143 11.71 12.94 4.62
CA ALA A 143 13.15 12.70 4.47
C ALA A 143 13.95 13.37 5.61
N GLU A 144 13.62 14.60 5.96
CA GLU A 144 14.24 15.32 7.08
C GLU A 144 14.00 14.62 8.42
N ASN A 145 12.78 14.13 8.67
CA ASN A 145 12.49 13.36 9.87
C ASN A 145 13.27 12.05 9.91
N HIS A 146 13.41 11.36 8.77
CA HIS A 146 14.21 10.14 8.69
C HIS A 146 15.69 10.40 9.02
N ALA A 147 16.30 11.40 8.39
CA ALA A 147 17.69 11.78 8.65
C ALA A 147 17.92 12.13 10.13
N ARG A 148 16.95 12.80 10.77
CA ARG A 148 17.01 13.09 12.22
C ARG A 148 16.98 11.82 13.08
N ILE A 149 16.15 10.84 12.73
CA ILE A 149 16.07 9.55 13.45
C ILE A 149 17.39 8.78 13.30
N GLU A 150 17.97 8.77 12.10
CA GLU A 150 19.25 8.10 11.85
C GLU A 150 20.39 8.73 12.66
N ALA A 151 20.52 10.06 12.63
CA ALA A 151 21.51 10.78 13.42
C ALA A 151 21.39 10.52 14.94
N GLN A 152 20.16 10.39 15.45
CA GLN A 152 19.92 10.01 16.85
C GLN A 152 20.36 8.59 17.17
N ARG A 153 20.13 7.64 16.26
CA ARG A 153 20.55 6.23 16.43
C ARG A 153 22.07 6.11 16.43
N GLU A 154 22.74 6.82 15.54
CA GLU A 154 24.20 6.88 15.47
C GLU A 154 24.79 7.43 16.77
N ALA A 155 24.26 8.55 17.27
CA ALA A 155 24.71 9.16 18.52
C ALA A 155 24.57 8.22 19.73
N ILE A 156 23.49 7.45 19.81
CA ILE A 156 23.28 6.45 20.87
C ILE A 156 24.26 5.28 20.72
N GLY A 157 24.44 4.75 19.50
CA GLY A 157 25.37 3.65 19.23
C GLY A 157 26.84 4.02 19.47
N ASP A 158 27.20 5.29 19.30
CA ASP A 158 28.53 5.79 19.60
C ASP A 158 28.74 6.00 21.11
N ALA A 159 27.72 6.46 21.83
CA ALA A 159 27.75 6.54 23.30
C ALA A 159 27.91 5.15 23.96
N ASP A 160 27.20 4.13 23.46
CA ASP A 160 27.31 2.76 23.95
C ASP A 160 28.68 2.12 23.67
N ARG A 161 29.34 2.52 22.57
CA ARG A 161 30.70 2.07 22.23
C ARG A 161 31.77 2.74 23.08
N ALA A 162 31.56 3.98 23.50
CA ALA A 162 32.48 4.71 24.38
C ALA A 162 32.47 4.22 25.84
N LEU A 163 31.46 3.45 26.24
CA LEU A 163 31.29 2.89 27.58
C LEU A 163 31.82 1.44 27.73
N ARG A 164 32.42 0.87 26.69
CA ARG A 164 33.05 -0.47 26.69
C ARG A 164 34.55 -0.36 26.55
#